data_AF-A0ABD1LRY2-F1
#
_entry.id   AF-A0ABD1LRY2-F1
#
_cell.length_a   1.000
_cell.length_b   1.000
_cell.length_c   1.000
_cell.angle_alpha   90.00
_cell.angle_beta   90.00
_cell.angle_gamma   90.00
#
_symmetry.space_group_name_H-M   'P 1'
#
loop_
_entity.id
_entity.type
_entity.pdbx_description
1 polymer ?
#
loop_
_entity_poly.entity_id
_entity_poly.type
_entity_poly.pdbx_seq_one_letter_code
_entity_poly.pdbx_strand_id
1 'polypeptide(L)'
;MLEDIGKMPNIKKTIQRAISLVDFIYNHTSTLNMLRFFTGGRELVRHAITRFATSYLSLERIHQEKTNIRKMFVLEEWNENKLSKDAKGKEVTKTVLMPSFWKNVVYILKVMAPLVKVLRLVDSEKKPAMGYIYEAMDKAKETIMKSFKNESKYKDVCNH
;
A
#
# COMPACT_ATOMS: atom_id res chain seq x y z
N MET A 1 -10.77 -7.60 -12.39
CA MET A 1 -9.73 -8.23 -11.55
C MET A 1 -9.00 -7.27 -10.59
N LEU A 2 -8.20 -6.29 -11.06
CA LEU A 2 -7.52 -5.33 -10.14
C LEU A 2 -8.51 -4.56 -9.27
N GLU A 3 -9.61 -4.13 -9.89
CA GLU A 3 -10.70 -3.44 -9.20
C GLU A 3 -11.40 -4.29 -8.16
N ASP A 4 -11.60 -5.57 -8.45
CA ASP A 4 -12.26 -6.51 -7.54
C ASP A 4 -11.37 -6.84 -6.33
N ILE A 5 -10.05 -6.96 -6.55
CA ILE A 5 -9.06 -7.05 -5.48
C ILE A 5 -9.13 -5.79 -4.59
N GLY A 6 -9.19 -4.60 -5.20
CA GLY A 6 -9.31 -3.33 -4.47
C GLY A 6 -10.60 -3.23 -3.64
N LYS A 7 -11.70 -3.85 -4.09
CA LYS A 7 -13.01 -3.87 -3.41
C LYS A 7 -13.05 -4.76 -2.17
N MET A 8 -12.11 -5.71 -2.02
CA MET A 8 -12.08 -6.59 -0.84
C MET A 8 -11.99 -5.79 0.46
N PRO A 9 -12.85 -6.07 1.47
CA PRO A 9 -12.95 -5.24 2.68
C PRO A 9 -11.61 -5.01 3.39
N ASN A 10 -10.79 -6.04 3.51
CA ASN A 10 -9.48 -5.95 4.16
C ASN A 10 -8.48 -5.09 3.36
N ILE A 11 -8.51 -5.18 2.03
CA ILE A 11 -7.63 -4.43 1.13
C ILE A 11 -8.05 -2.97 1.13
N LYS A 12 -9.34 -2.70 0.89
CA LYS A 12 -9.94 -1.36 0.95
C LYS A 12 -9.64 -0.64 2.26
N LYS A 13 -9.85 -1.30 3.40
CA LYS A 13 -9.58 -0.73 4.73
C LYS A 13 -8.10 -0.43 4.95
N THR A 14 -7.20 -1.27 4.43
CA THR A 14 -5.76 -1.07 4.57
C THR A 14 -5.29 0.10 3.69
N ILE A 15 -5.81 0.21 2.47
CA ILE A 15 -5.55 1.35 1.58
C ILE A 15 -6.05 2.65 2.21
N GLN A 16 -7.28 2.69 2.73
CA GLN A 16 -7.83 3.89 3.40
C GLN A 16 -7.00 4.34 4.60
N ARG A 17 -6.49 3.39 5.39
CA ARG A 17 -5.57 3.67 6.50
C ARG A 17 -4.23 4.24 6.02
N ALA A 18 -3.68 3.69 4.94
CA ALA A 18 -2.46 4.20 4.33
C ALA A 18 -2.65 5.62 3.77
N ILE A 19 -3.77 5.90 3.10
CA ILE A 19 -4.16 7.24 2.64
C ILE A 19 -4.22 8.20 3.82
N SER A 20 -4.98 7.83 4.87
CA SER A 20 -5.15 8.67 6.06
C SER A 20 -3.81 9.00 6.73
N LEU A 21 -2.88 8.03 6.77
CA LEU A 21 -1.53 8.24 7.30
C LEU A 21 -0.73 9.24 6.44
N VAL A 22 -0.71 9.05 5.13
CA VAL A 22 0.02 9.93 4.20
C VAL A 22 -0.56 11.35 4.24
N ASP A 23 -1.88 11.49 4.17
CA ASP A 23 -2.57 12.77 4.23
C ASP A 23 -2.28 13.47 5.57
N PHE A 24 -2.33 12.74 6.68
CA PHE A 24 -2.01 13.31 7.99
C PHE A 24 -0.58 13.85 8.05
N ILE A 25 0.40 13.09 7.53
CA ILE A 25 1.80 13.50 7.54
C ILE A 25 2.01 14.77 6.71
N TYR A 26 1.41 14.84 5.51
CA TYR A 26 1.61 15.98 4.61
C TYR A 26 0.78 17.22 4.95
N ASN A 27 -0.32 17.07 5.69
CA ASN A 27 -1.16 18.20 6.10
C ASN A 27 -0.64 18.93 7.35
N HIS A 28 0.38 18.39 8.05
CA HIS A 28 0.98 19.09 9.19
C HIS A 28 2.49 19.21 9.03
N THR A 29 2.98 20.45 9.10
CA THR A 29 4.41 20.75 8.92
C THR A 29 5.29 20.01 9.91
N SER A 30 4.86 19.87 11.17
CA SER A 30 5.65 19.16 12.19
C SER A 30 5.82 17.68 11.86
N THR A 31 4.77 17.00 11.38
CA THR A 31 4.85 15.57 11.03
C THR A 31 5.61 15.34 9.73
N LEU A 32 5.49 16.27 8.78
CA LEU A 32 6.28 16.23 7.55
C LEU A 32 7.78 16.39 7.85
N ASN A 33 8.14 17.31 8.73
CA ASN A 33 9.53 17.52 9.14
C ASN A 33 10.09 16.29 9.86
N MET A 34 9.31 15.68 10.75
CA MET A 34 9.67 14.42 11.39
C MET A 34 9.88 13.30 10.36
N LEU A 35 8.96 13.13 9.40
CA LEU A 35 9.12 12.15 8.32
C LEU A 35 10.48 12.36 7.63
N ARG A 36 10.75 13.58 7.15
CA ARG A 36 12.01 13.90 6.45
C ARG A 36 13.24 13.65 7.32
N PHE A 37 13.17 13.94 8.61
CA PHE A 37 14.26 13.63 9.54
C PHE A 37 14.53 12.13 9.63
N PHE A 38 13.49 11.31 9.83
CA PHE A 38 13.65 9.86 9.99
C PHE A 38 13.95 9.11 8.70
N THR A 39 13.52 9.63 7.54
CA THR A 39 13.72 8.98 6.24
C THR A 39 14.94 9.52 5.47
N GLY A 40 15.68 10.49 6.03
CA GLY A 40 16.78 11.16 5.33
C GLY A 40 16.30 11.96 4.11
N GLY A 41 15.14 12.61 4.23
CA GLY A 41 14.53 13.42 3.17
C GLY A 41 13.73 12.64 2.13
N ARG A 42 13.57 11.32 2.28
CA ARG A 42 12.75 10.54 1.35
C ARG A 42 11.27 10.83 1.57
N GLU A 43 10.59 11.12 0.46
CA GLU A 43 9.17 11.42 0.44
C GLU A 43 8.33 10.13 0.29
N LEU A 44 7.14 10.14 0.88
CA LEU A 44 6.13 9.12 0.61
C LEU A 44 5.45 9.41 -0.72
N VAL A 45 5.01 8.36 -1.42
CA VAL A 45 4.21 8.55 -2.63
C VAL A 45 2.82 8.99 -2.21
N ARG A 46 2.47 10.25 -2.50
CA ARG A 46 1.13 10.78 -2.31
C ARG A 46 0.15 9.98 -3.16
N HIS A 47 -0.93 9.52 -2.53
CA HIS A 47 -1.95 8.76 -3.22
C HIS A 47 -2.62 9.64 -4.29
N ALA A 48 -2.81 9.08 -5.49
CA ALA A 48 -3.88 9.50 -6.38
C ALA A 48 -5.09 8.61 -6.08
N ILE A 49 -6.25 9.22 -5.90
CA ILE A 49 -7.46 8.60 -5.33
C ILE A 49 -7.99 7.40 -6.16
N THR A 50 -7.53 7.18 -7.40
CA THR A 50 -8.20 6.23 -8.33
C THR A 50 -7.32 5.40 -9.30
N ARG A 51 -6.02 5.15 -9.05
CA ARG A 51 -5.25 4.21 -9.91
C ARG A 51 -4.48 3.15 -9.12
N PHE A 52 -4.76 1.87 -9.40
CA PHE A 52 -4.17 0.69 -8.74
C PHE A 52 -2.65 0.76 -8.60
N ALA A 53 -1.96 1.21 -9.65
CA ALA A 53 -0.51 1.37 -9.65
C ALA A 53 -0.05 2.40 -8.60
N THR A 54 -0.77 3.51 -8.43
CA THR A 54 -0.43 4.53 -7.43
C THR A 54 -0.66 4.02 -6.00
N SER A 55 -1.74 3.28 -5.77
CA SER A 55 -1.98 2.64 -4.47
C SER A 55 -0.91 1.59 -4.14
N TYR A 56 -0.50 0.79 -5.13
CA TYR A 56 0.61 -0.15 -4.98
C TYR A 56 1.92 0.58 -4.62
N LEU A 57 2.32 1.59 -5.40
CA LEU A 57 3.57 2.33 -5.19
C LEU A 57 3.58 3.05 -3.83
N SER A 58 2.44 3.58 -3.40
CA SER A 58 2.29 4.22 -2.09
C SER A 58 2.43 3.22 -0.95
N LEU A 59 1.73 2.07 -1.02
CA LEU A 59 1.90 0.99 -0.05
C LEU A 59 3.31 0.41 -0.03
N GLU A 60 3.96 0.30 -1.20
CA GLU A 60 5.33 -0.18 -1.34
C GLU A 60 6.31 0.77 -0.64
N ARG A 61 6.15 2.09 -0.86
CA ARG A 61 6.98 3.10 -0.19
C ARG A 61 6.74 3.14 1.32
N ILE A 62 5.48 3.10 1.77
CA ILE A 62 5.14 3.02 3.20
C ILE A 62 5.76 1.77 3.85
N HIS A 63 5.76 0.64 3.13
CA HIS A 63 6.39 -0.59 3.62
C HIS A 63 7.92 -0.48 3.69
N GLN A 64 8.57 0.13 2.69
CA GLN A 64 10.01 0.39 2.71
C GLN A 64 10.43 1.26 3.90
N GLU A 65 9.65 2.30 4.19
CA GLU A 65 9.91 3.23 5.29
C GLU A 65 9.26 2.80 6.61
N LYS A 66 8.74 1.57 6.72
CA LYS A 66 8.04 1.05 7.91
C LYS A 66 8.79 1.32 9.21
N THR A 67 10.09 1.03 9.24
CA THR A 67 10.91 1.19 10.45
C THR A 67 11.01 2.65 10.86
N ASN A 68 11.21 3.56 9.89
CA ASN A 68 11.34 4.99 10.12
C ASN A 68 10.01 5.61 10.56
N ILE A 69 8.92 5.26 9.87
CA ILE A 69 7.57 5.69 10.24
C ILE A 69 7.23 5.19 11.65
N ARG A 70 7.50 3.92 11.98
CA ARG A 70 7.23 3.41 13.34
C ARG A 70 8.04 4.15 14.41
N LYS A 71 9.32 4.44 14.16
CA LYS A 71 10.15 5.21 15.11
C LYS A 71 9.57 6.60 15.37
N MET A 72 9.19 7.32 14.31
CA MET A 72 8.56 8.63 14.41
C MET A 72 7.37 8.66 15.37
N PHE A 73 6.48 7.66 15.33
CA PHE A 73 5.27 7.62 16.14
C PHE A 73 5.43 7.02 17.55
N VAL A 74 6.65 6.66 17.96
CA VAL A 74 6.96 6.12 19.30
C VAL A 74 7.85 7.07 20.11
N LEU A 75 8.58 7.96 19.45
CA LEU A 75 9.51 8.88 20.12
C LEU A 75 8.81 9.96 20.93
N GLU A 76 9.52 10.46 21.93
CA GLU A 76 9.04 11.49 22.87
C GLU A 76 8.58 12.76 22.14
N GLU A 77 9.32 13.16 21.10
CA GLU A 77 9.00 14.31 20.25
C GLU A 77 7.57 14.23 19.67
N TRP A 78 7.10 13.02 19.32
CA TRP A 78 5.71 12.82 18.89
C TRP A 78 4.74 12.87 20.06
N ASN A 79 5.06 12.24 21.19
CA ASN A 79 4.20 12.21 22.37
C ASN A 79 3.97 13.59 22.99
N GLU A 80 4.97 14.47 22.91
CA GLU A 80 4.87 15.87 23.33
C GLU A 80 4.10 16.76 22.33
N ASN A 81 4.07 16.35 21.06
CA ASN A 81 3.36 17.09 20.02
C ASN A 81 1.85 17.13 20.31
N LYS A 82 1.24 18.32 20.22
CA LYS A 82 -0.22 18.49 20.38
C LYS A 82 -1.03 17.59 19.44
N LEU A 83 -0.50 17.30 18.25
CA LEU A 83 -1.13 16.42 17.27
C LEU A 83 -1.28 14.98 17.75
N SER A 84 -0.43 14.48 18.66
CA SER A 84 -0.59 13.12 19.20
C SER A 84 -1.80 12.97 20.11
N LYS A 85 -2.30 14.09 20.65
CA LYS A 85 -3.47 14.13 21.53
C LYS A 85 -4.77 14.29 20.74
N ASP A 86 -4.70 14.78 19.50
CA ASP A 86 -5.83 14.90 18.59
C ASP A 86 -6.37 13.52 18.15
N ALA A 87 -7.66 13.47 17.83
CA ALA A 87 -8.34 12.26 17.38
C ALA A 87 -7.68 11.67 16.13
N LYS A 88 -7.31 12.50 15.14
CA LYS A 88 -6.64 12.02 13.92
C LYS A 88 -5.25 11.48 14.22
N GLY A 89 -4.48 12.17 15.07
CA GLY A 89 -3.16 11.73 15.51
C GLY A 89 -3.20 10.37 16.20
N LYS A 90 -4.13 10.18 17.14
CA LYS A 90 -4.32 8.90 17.83
C LYS A 90 -4.66 7.76 16.86
N GLU A 91 -5.51 8.01 15.88
CA GLU A 91 -5.88 6.99 14.88
C GLU A 91 -4.73 6.61 13.96
N VAL A 92 -3.90 7.57 13.52
CA VAL A 92 -2.70 7.24 12.72
C VAL A 92 -1.63 6.53 13.55
N THR A 93 -1.41 6.94 14.81
CA THR A 93 -0.50 6.22 15.72
C THR A 93 -0.96 4.78 15.92
N LYS A 94 -2.24 4.57 16.22
CA LYS A 94 -2.83 3.24 16.37
C LYS A 94 -2.64 2.40 15.10
N THR A 95 -2.85 3.00 13.92
CA THR A 95 -2.65 2.33 12.62
C THR A 95 -1.19 1.92 12.43
N VAL A 96 -0.23 2.80 12.70
CA VAL A 96 1.22 2.54 12.55
C VAL A 96 1.71 1.49 13.54
N LEU A 97 1.17 1.44 14.76
CA LEU A 97 1.60 0.47 15.77
C LEU A 97 0.96 -0.91 15.56
N MET A 98 -0.22 -0.97 14.98
CA MET A 98 -0.99 -2.21 14.75
C MET A 98 -0.25 -3.22 13.85
N PRO A 99 0.08 -4.42 14.36
CA PRO A 99 0.79 -5.44 13.57
C PRO A 99 0.00 -5.94 12.35
N SER A 100 -1.33 -6.05 12.49
CA SER A 100 -2.20 -6.52 11.40
C SER A 100 -2.24 -5.57 10.21
N PHE A 101 -2.03 -4.27 10.42
CA PHE A 101 -1.88 -3.30 9.33
C PHE A 101 -0.70 -3.69 8.43
N TRP A 102 0.49 -3.84 9.00
CA TRP A 102 1.70 -4.20 8.25
C TRP A 102 1.61 -5.57 7.59
N LYS A 103 0.99 -6.55 8.26
CA LYS A 103 0.73 -7.87 7.68
C LYS A 103 -0.15 -7.75 6.44
N ASN A 104 -1.20 -6.92 6.51
CA ASN A 104 -2.08 -6.67 5.37
C ASN A 104 -1.39 -5.89 4.25
N VAL A 105 -0.53 -4.91 4.56
CA VAL A 105 0.28 -4.21 3.54
C VAL A 105 1.13 -5.19 2.76
N VAL A 106 1.87 -6.08 3.43
CA VAL A 106 2.68 -7.11 2.77
C VAL A 106 1.82 -8.04 1.92
N TYR A 107 0.65 -8.43 2.42
CA TYR A 107 -0.29 -9.27 1.69
C TYR A 107 -0.78 -8.59 0.40
N ILE A 108 -1.17 -7.32 0.47
CA ILE A 108 -1.63 -6.54 -0.69
C ILE A 108 -0.51 -6.41 -1.73
N LEU A 109 0.71 -6.11 -1.29
CA LEU A 109 1.86 -6.02 -2.19
C LEU A 109 2.10 -7.34 -2.93
N LYS A 110 1.99 -8.49 -2.24
CA LYS A 110 2.10 -9.81 -2.88
C LYS A 110 1.02 -10.09 -3.90
N VAL A 111 -0.23 -9.72 -3.61
CA VAL A 111 -1.37 -9.92 -4.51
C VAL A 111 -1.31 -8.99 -5.72
N MET A 112 -0.89 -7.74 -5.54
CA MET A 112 -0.89 -6.73 -6.61
C MET A 112 0.38 -6.77 -7.46
N ALA A 113 1.53 -7.20 -6.92
CA ALA A 113 2.81 -7.18 -7.64
C ALA A 113 2.79 -7.90 -9.00
N PRO A 114 2.19 -9.10 -9.16
CA PRO A 114 2.14 -9.77 -10.46
C PRO A 114 1.37 -8.96 -11.51
N LEU A 115 0.31 -8.26 -11.11
CA LEU A 115 -0.51 -7.45 -12.02
C LEU A 115 0.20 -6.15 -12.40
N VAL A 116 0.92 -5.55 -11.47
CA VAL A 116 1.78 -4.40 -11.77
C VAL A 116 2.88 -4.79 -12.76
N LYS A 117 3.43 -6.01 -12.68
CA LYS A 117 4.39 -6.51 -13.69
C LYS A 117 3.76 -6.67 -15.06
N VAL A 118 2.54 -7.22 -15.15
CA VAL A 118 1.82 -7.32 -16.43
C VAL A 118 1.54 -5.95 -17.02
N LEU A 119 1.08 -4.98 -16.20
CA LEU A 119 0.86 -3.60 -16.67
C LEU A 119 2.13 -2.98 -17.24
N ARG A 120 3.27 -3.12 -16.54
CA ARG A 120 4.57 -2.61 -17.04
C ARG A 120 4.99 -3.27 -18.36
N LEU A 121 4.68 -4.55 -18.55
CA LEU A 121 4.96 -5.26 -19.81
C LEU A 121 4.12 -4.70 -20.96
N VAL A 122 2.84 -4.38 -20.71
CA VAL A 122 1.93 -3.78 -21.71
C VAL A 122 2.31 -2.33 -22.02
N ASP A 123 2.73 -1.57 -21.01
CA ASP A 123 3.13 -0.15 -21.14
C ASP A 123 4.53 0.02 -21.78
N SER A 124 5.26 -1.07 -22.03
CA SER A 124 6.59 -1.01 -22.65
C SER A 124 6.49 -0.54 -24.11
N GLU A 125 7.31 0.44 -24.51
CA GLU A 125 7.30 1.00 -25.89
C GLU A 125 7.48 -0.08 -26.97
N LYS A 126 8.21 -1.15 -26.65
CA LYS A 126 8.27 -2.37 -27.45
C LYS A 126 7.01 -3.19 -27.18
N LYS A 127 6.02 -3.10 -28.08
CA LYS A 127 4.80 -3.93 -28.03
C LYS A 127 5.17 -5.42 -28.00
N PRO A 128 4.92 -6.15 -26.91
CA PRO A 128 5.18 -7.58 -26.86
C PRO A 128 4.20 -8.32 -27.79
N ALA A 129 4.61 -9.47 -28.33
CA ALA A 129 3.66 -10.33 -29.03
C ALA A 129 2.56 -10.79 -28.07
N MET A 130 1.31 -10.86 -28.56
CA MET A 130 0.12 -11.06 -27.73
C MET A 130 0.19 -12.35 -26.90
N GLY A 131 0.84 -13.41 -27.40
CA GLY A 131 1.06 -14.66 -26.68
C GLY A 131 1.83 -14.47 -25.36
N TYR A 132 2.81 -13.58 -25.30
CA TYR A 132 3.56 -13.28 -24.07
C TYR A 132 2.71 -12.53 -23.04
N ILE A 133 1.77 -11.69 -23.48
CA ILE A 133 0.86 -10.97 -22.58
C ILE A 133 -0.10 -11.96 -21.90
N TYR A 134 -0.67 -12.90 -22.67
CA TYR A 134 -1.52 -13.95 -22.12
C TYR A 134 -0.76 -14.84 -21.13
N GLU A 135 0.45 -15.29 -21.49
CA GLU A 135 1.29 -16.08 -20.58
C GLU A 135 1.62 -15.33 -19.28
N ALA A 136 1.95 -14.04 -19.38
CA ALA A 136 2.21 -13.20 -18.21
C ALA A 136 0.96 -13.01 -17.33
N MET A 137 -0.22 -12.88 -17.95
CA MET A 137 -1.50 -12.79 -17.25
C MET A 137 -1.84 -14.10 -16.50
N ASP A 138 -1.63 -15.25 -17.13
CA ASP A 138 -1.90 -16.54 -16.50
C ASP A 138 -0.95 -16.81 -15.33
N LYS A 139 0.35 -16.50 -15.48
CA LYS A 139 1.30 -16.53 -14.36
C LYS A 139 0.90 -15.60 -13.21
N ALA A 140 0.35 -14.42 -13.53
CA ALA A 140 -0.12 -13.48 -12.52
C ALA A 140 -1.31 -14.05 -11.74
N LYS A 141 -2.29 -14.62 -12.44
CA LYS A 141 -3.44 -15.34 -11.87
C LYS A 141 -3.00 -16.46 -10.93
N GLU A 142 -2.09 -17.33 -11.37
CA GLU A 142 -1.55 -18.40 -10.52
C GLU A 142 -0.85 -17.89 -9.25
N THR A 143 -0.05 -16.82 -9.39
CA THR A 143 0.67 -16.23 -8.26
C THR A 143 -0.29 -15.61 -7.24
N ILE A 144 -1.37 -14.99 -7.73
CA ILE A 144 -2.44 -14.47 -6.89
C ILE A 144 -3.16 -15.61 -6.18
N MET A 145 -3.53 -16.66 -6.91
CA MET A 145 -4.18 -17.84 -6.35
C MET A 145 -3.36 -18.45 -5.21
N LYS A 146 -2.04 -18.62 -5.39
CA LYS A 146 -1.13 -19.09 -4.34
C LYS A 146 -1.04 -18.14 -3.13
N SER A 147 -1.25 -16.85 -3.35
CA SER A 147 -1.26 -15.84 -2.27
C SER A 147 -2.55 -15.88 -1.45
N PHE A 148 -3.68 -16.24 -2.05
CA PHE A 148 -4.90 -16.60 -1.33
C PHE A 148 -4.75 -18.02 -0.79
N LYS A 149 -4.45 -18.18 0.51
CA LYS A 149 -4.41 -19.49 1.20
C LYS A 149 -5.72 -20.32 1.10
N ASN A 150 -6.75 -19.82 0.42
CA ASN A 150 -8.07 -20.43 0.32
C ASN A 150 -8.63 -20.18 -1.10
N GLU A 151 -8.85 -21.23 -1.88
CA GLU A 151 -9.30 -21.18 -3.28
C GLU A 151 -10.66 -20.48 -3.45
N SER A 152 -11.52 -20.51 -2.43
CA SER A 152 -12.84 -19.88 -2.45
C SER A 152 -12.78 -18.37 -2.68
N LYS A 153 -11.86 -17.66 -2.01
CA LYS A 153 -11.68 -16.20 -2.17
C LYS A 153 -11.09 -15.80 -3.51
N TYR A 154 -10.46 -16.72 -4.23
CA TYR A 154 -9.90 -16.48 -5.55
C TYR A 154 -10.97 -16.62 -6.64
N LYS A 155 -11.90 -17.59 -6.51
CA LYS A 155 -13.03 -17.76 -7.43
C LYS A 155 -13.91 -16.50 -7.51
N ASP A 156 -14.10 -15.79 -6.40
CA ASP A 156 -14.87 -14.53 -6.35
C ASP A 156 -14.20 -13.37 -7.12
N VAL A 157 -12.91 -13.47 -7.44
CA VAL A 157 -12.10 -12.40 -8.06
C VAL A 157 -11.89 -12.62 -9.56
N CYS A 158 -11.97 -13.87 -9.99
CA CYS A 158 -11.64 -14.29 -11.36
C CYS A 158 -12.86 -14.74 -12.19
N ASN A 159 -14.04 -14.93 -11.59
CA ASN A 159 -15.25 -15.41 -12.28
C ASN A 159 -16.19 -14.30 -12.81
N HIS A 160 -15.67 -13.12 -13.17
CA HIS A 160 -16.39 -12.07 -13.91
C HIS A 160 -15.56 -11.59 -15.10
#